data_AF-A0A4D7C581-F1
#
_entry.id   AF-A0A4D7C581-F1
#
_cell.length_a   1.000
_cell.length_b   1.000
_cell.length_c   1.000
_cell.angle_alpha   90.00
_cell.angle_beta   90.00
_cell.angle_gamma   90.00
#
_symmetry.space_group_name_H-M   'P 1'
#
loop_
_entity.id
_entity.type
_entity.pdbx_description
1 polymer ?
#
loop_
_entity_poly.entity_id
_entity_poly.type
_entity_poly.pdbx_seq_one_letter_code
_entity_poly.pdbx_strand_id
1 'polypeptide(L)'
;MEDDLAAREALSAAPDAIAAAIVHALHWSPFLRALATREPERLVRCCTLGPDAMAAAAIEAARPDTSMAATMRILRQTRQDLAFACAIADIAGLWPLERVCGALSDYADAAIEGHFRPRCRTSATVPIRQASSCWRSANSGRGR
;
A
#
# COMPACT_ATOMS: atom_id res chain seq x y z
N MET A 1 20.06 -12.19 13.04
CA MET A 1 20.65 -11.88 14.36
C MET A 1 20.92 -10.39 14.46
N GLU A 2 21.50 -9.79 13.42
CA GLU A 2 21.64 -8.32 13.30
C GLU A 2 20.29 -7.59 13.29
N ASP A 3 19.30 -8.11 12.55
CA ASP A 3 17.97 -7.46 12.51
C ASP A 3 17.22 -7.49 13.85
N ASP A 4 17.46 -8.51 14.69
CA ASP A 4 16.86 -8.61 16.03
C ASP A 4 17.49 -7.60 17.00
N LEU A 5 18.80 -7.36 16.88
CA LEU A 5 19.49 -6.31 17.64
C LEU A 5 18.98 -4.92 17.24
N ALA A 6 18.87 -4.66 15.94
CA ALA A 6 18.34 -3.40 15.42
C ALA A 6 16.89 -3.15 15.87
N ALA A 7 16.05 -4.18 15.87
CA ALA A 7 14.68 -4.10 16.38
C ALA A 7 14.63 -3.74 17.86
N ARG A 8 15.50 -4.32 18.69
CA ARG A 8 15.58 -4.04 20.13
C ARG A 8 16.11 -2.64 20.41
N GLU A 9 17.12 -2.21 19.67
CA GLU A 9 17.66 -0.85 19.76
C GLU A 9 16.62 0.18 19.34
N ALA A 10 15.95 -0.02 18.21
CA ALA A 10 14.88 0.86 17.74
C ALA A 10 13.72 0.94 18.75
N LEU A 11 13.33 -0.18 19.37
CA LEU A 11 12.32 -0.19 20.42
C LEU A 11 12.74 0.60 21.66
N SER A 12 14.02 0.54 22.03
CA SER A 12 14.55 1.30 23.17
C SER A 12 14.65 2.81 22.91
N ALA A 13 14.78 3.21 21.64
CA ALA A 13 14.82 4.61 21.22
C ALA A 13 13.44 5.18 20.87
N ALA A 14 12.41 4.34 20.79
CA ALA A 14 11.06 4.76 20.44
C ALA A 14 10.41 5.58 21.57
N PRO A 15 9.46 6.47 21.26
CA PRO A 15 8.64 7.12 22.29
C PRO A 15 7.93 6.11 23.18
N ASP A 16 7.85 6.37 24.49
CA ASP A 16 7.31 5.43 25.49
C ASP A 16 5.93 4.87 25.12
N ALA A 17 5.04 5.72 24.61
CA ALA A 17 3.71 5.31 24.17
C ALA A 17 3.74 4.28 23.03
N ILE A 18 4.64 4.48 22.05
CA ILE A 18 4.83 3.57 20.92
C ILE A 18 5.51 2.28 21.38
N ALA A 19 6.54 2.37 22.23
CA ALA A 19 7.22 1.20 22.77
C ALA A 19 6.26 0.31 23.59
N ALA A 20 5.46 0.92 24.48
CA ALA A 20 4.45 0.22 25.26
C ALA A 20 3.38 -0.43 24.36
N ALA A 21 2.90 0.30 23.34
CA ALA A 21 1.93 -0.22 22.40
C ALA A 21 2.48 -1.40 21.58
N ILE A 22 3.74 -1.35 21.16
CA ILE A 22 4.39 -2.47 20.46
C ILE A 22 4.51 -3.68 21.38
N VAL A 23 5.00 -3.52 22.60
CA VAL A 23 5.10 -4.64 23.56
C VAL A 23 3.71 -5.25 23.82
N HIS A 24 2.70 -4.42 24.02
CA HIS A 24 1.32 -4.86 24.21
C HIS A 24 0.77 -5.60 22.98
N ALA A 25 0.95 -5.04 21.79
CA ALA A 25 0.55 -5.63 20.52
C ALA A 25 1.20 -6.99 20.27
N LEU A 26 2.51 -7.09 20.50
CA LEU A 26 3.25 -8.33 20.36
C LEU A 26 2.75 -9.37 21.38
N HIS A 27 2.45 -8.96 22.62
CA HIS A 27 1.94 -9.86 23.65
C HIS A 27 0.56 -10.43 23.28
N TRP A 28 -0.40 -9.57 22.98
CA TRP A 28 -1.83 -9.93 22.90
C TRP A 28 -2.32 -10.27 21.49
N SER A 29 -1.59 -9.91 20.44
CA SER A 29 -1.97 -10.20 19.05
C SER A 29 -0.96 -11.14 18.39
N PRO A 30 -1.29 -12.44 18.26
CA PRO A 30 -0.47 -13.40 17.52
C PRO A 30 -0.22 -12.97 16.07
N PHE A 31 -1.18 -12.26 15.47
CA PHE A 31 -1.06 -11.70 14.12
C PHE A 31 0.03 -10.63 14.04
N LEU A 32 0.02 -9.63 14.93
CA LEU A 32 1.02 -8.56 14.93
C LEU A 32 2.41 -9.09 15.30
N ARG A 33 2.47 -10.06 16.22
CA ARG A 33 3.69 -10.79 16.52
C ARG A 33 4.27 -11.48 15.28
N ALA A 34 3.44 -12.18 14.52
CA ALA A 34 3.87 -12.84 13.29
C ALA A 34 4.33 -11.85 12.21
N LEU A 35 3.74 -10.65 12.13
CA LEU A 35 4.20 -9.61 11.21
C LEU A 35 5.58 -9.07 11.60
N ALA A 36 5.79 -8.77 12.87
CA ALA A 36 7.07 -8.27 13.37
C ALA A 36 8.20 -9.30 13.28
N THR A 37 7.91 -10.59 13.50
CA THR A 37 8.94 -11.65 13.42
C THR A 37 9.31 -12.03 11.98
N ARG A 38 8.36 -11.91 11.04
CA ARG A 38 8.63 -12.16 9.62
C ARG A 38 9.48 -11.08 8.99
N GLU A 39 9.34 -9.84 9.46
CA GLU A 39 10.04 -8.68 8.92
C GLU A 39 10.38 -7.69 10.04
N PRO A 40 11.53 -7.86 10.71
CA PRO A 40 11.97 -7.00 11.80
C PRO A 40 12.14 -5.53 11.38
N GLU A 41 12.46 -5.27 10.11
CA GLU A 41 12.52 -3.91 9.55
C GLU A 41 11.19 -3.15 9.69
N ARG A 42 10.06 -3.86 9.69
CA ARG A 42 8.73 -3.27 9.92
C ARG A 42 8.61 -2.65 11.31
N LEU A 43 9.15 -3.34 12.32
CA LEU A 43 9.19 -2.85 13.70
C LEU A 43 10.12 -1.64 13.81
N VAL A 44 11.32 -1.74 13.21
CA VAL A 44 12.29 -0.62 13.18
C VAL A 44 11.68 0.61 12.52
N ARG A 45 11.02 0.46 11.37
CA ARG A 45 10.32 1.55 10.69
C ARG A 45 9.22 2.16 11.53
N CYS A 46 8.42 1.34 12.22
CA CYS A 46 7.38 1.85 13.11
C CYS A 46 7.96 2.67 14.28
N CYS A 47 9.06 2.21 14.87
CA CYS A 47 9.74 2.90 15.97
C CYS A 47 10.40 4.22 15.53
N THR A 48 10.93 4.27 14.30
CA THR A 48 11.70 5.41 13.79
C THR A 48 10.84 6.47 13.09
N LEU A 49 9.88 6.04 12.27
CA LEU A 49 9.01 6.94 11.49
C LEU A 49 7.70 7.27 12.21
N GLY A 50 7.29 6.42 13.16
CA GLY A 50 5.97 6.47 13.77
C GLY A 50 4.85 5.95 12.86
N PRO A 51 3.64 5.78 13.42
CA PRO A 51 2.51 5.22 12.68
C PRO A 51 2.03 6.10 11.53
N ASP A 52 2.12 7.42 11.66
CA ASP A 52 1.67 8.38 10.64
C ASP A 52 2.43 8.24 9.32
N ALA A 53 3.75 8.39 9.37
CA ALA A 53 4.58 8.29 8.18
C ALA A 53 4.60 6.86 7.63
N MET A 54 4.53 5.85 8.50
CA MET A 54 4.45 4.45 8.07
C MET A 54 3.15 4.15 7.30
N ALA A 55 2.00 4.64 7.78
CA ALA A 55 0.72 4.49 7.10
C ALA A 55 0.67 5.26 5.78
N ALA A 56 1.13 6.51 5.76
CA ALA A 56 1.21 7.32 4.54
C ALA A 56 2.08 6.65 3.47
N ALA A 57 3.25 6.13 3.85
CA ALA A 57 4.13 5.39 2.94
C ALA A 57 3.46 4.11 2.40
N ALA A 58 2.69 3.39 3.23
CA ALA A 58 1.97 2.21 2.80
C ALA A 58 0.85 2.52 1.80
N ILE A 59 0.12 3.63 1.98
CA ILE A 59 -0.92 4.10 1.07
C ILE A 59 -0.30 4.53 -0.27
N GLU A 60 0.81 5.26 -0.25
CA GLU A 60 1.49 5.68 -1.47
C GLU A 60 2.02 4.47 -2.27
N ALA A 61 2.63 3.51 -1.57
CA ALA A 61 3.14 2.29 -2.19
C ALA A 61 2.02 1.35 -2.70
N ALA A 62 0.75 1.61 -2.38
CA ALA A 62 -0.39 0.86 -2.89
C ALA A 62 -0.75 1.18 -4.34
N ARG A 63 -0.03 2.10 -5.01
CA ARG A 63 -0.19 2.44 -6.43
C ARG A 63 0.98 1.97 -7.31
N PRO A 64 1.39 0.69 -7.27
CA PRO A 64 2.62 0.27 -7.94
C PRO A 64 2.47 0.20 -9.46
N ASP A 65 3.35 0.88 -10.19
CA ASP A 65 3.42 0.81 -11.66
C ASP A 65 4.34 -0.33 -12.10
N THR A 66 3.86 -1.56 -11.98
CA THR A 66 4.67 -2.78 -12.26
C THR A 66 3.83 -3.91 -12.85
N SER A 67 4.44 -5.09 -13.01
CA SER A 67 3.73 -6.31 -13.44
C SER A 67 2.68 -6.74 -12.43
N MET A 68 1.60 -7.38 -12.90
CA MET A 68 0.51 -7.87 -12.05
C MET A 68 0.99 -8.75 -10.88
N ALA A 69 1.95 -9.65 -11.13
CA ALA A 69 2.51 -10.51 -10.10
C ALA A 69 3.29 -9.72 -9.02
N ALA A 70 4.03 -8.69 -9.44
CA ALA A 70 4.73 -7.80 -8.51
C ALA A 70 3.76 -6.89 -7.75
N THR A 71 2.73 -6.35 -8.41
CA THR A 71 1.65 -5.57 -7.79
C THR A 71 1.00 -6.34 -6.65
N MET A 72 0.58 -7.59 -6.89
CA MET A 72 -0.04 -8.42 -5.86
C MET A 72 0.89 -8.75 -4.68
N ARG A 73 2.21 -8.75 -4.88
CA ARG A 73 3.19 -8.92 -3.79
C ARG A 73 3.31 -7.63 -2.98
N ILE A 74 3.48 -6.49 -3.66
CA ILE A 74 3.59 -5.16 -3.03
C ILE A 74 2.36 -4.88 -2.19
N LEU A 75 1.15 -5.05 -2.75
CA LEU A 75 -0.11 -4.83 -2.05
C LEU A 75 -0.28 -5.71 -0.79
N ARG A 76 0.32 -6.91 -0.77
CA ARG A 76 0.32 -7.74 0.43
C ARG A 76 1.27 -7.19 1.49
N GLN A 77 2.47 -6.76 1.08
CA GLN A 77 3.47 -6.19 1.98
C GLN A 77 2.98 -4.88 2.62
N THR A 78 2.48 -3.96 1.79
CA THR A 78 2.05 -2.62 2.20
C THR A 78 0.76 -2.67 3.01
N ARG A 79 -0.14 -3.63 2.73
CA ARG A 79 -1.31 -3.86 3.60
C ARG A 79 -0.89 -4.31 5.00
N GLN A 80 0.13 -5.15 5.10
CA GLN A 80 0.67 -5.55 6.40
C GLN A 80 1.32 -4.37 7.12
N ASP A 81 1.93 -3.43 6.38
CA ASP A 81 2.53 -2.22 6.95
C ASP A 81 1.47 -1.33 7.55
N LEU A 82 0.42 -1.07 6.77
CA LEU A 82 -0.71 -0.28 7.22
C LEU A 82 -1.40 -0.91 8.43
N ALA A 83 -1.67 -2.22 8.38
CA ALA A 83 -2.30 -2.92 9.49
C ALA A 83 -1.46 -2.82 10.77
N PHE A 84 -0.14 -2.91 10.66
CA PHE A 84 0.76 -2.75 11.80
C PHE A 84 0.73 -1.31 12.32
N ALA A 85 0.89 -0.31 11.45
CA ALA A 85 0.86 1.11 11.81
C ALA A 85 -0.45 1.51 12.50
N CYS A 86 -1.60 1.13 11.92
CA CYS A 86 -2.92 1.40 12.49
C CYS A 86 -3.08 0.76 13.87
N ALA A 87 -2.66 -0.49 14.04
CA ALA A 87 -2.78 -1.18 15.32
C ALA A 87 -1.93 -0.53 16.42
N ILE A 88 -0.70 -0.12 16.09
CA ILE A 88 0.16 0.58 17.05
C ILE A 88 -0.42 1.96 17.38
N ALA A 89 -0.94 2.69 16.40
CA ALA A 89 -1.56 4.00 16.63
C ALA A 89 -2.81 3.92 17.52
N ASP A 90 -3.64 2.90 17.31
CA ASP A 90 -4.86 2.62 18.08
C ASP A 90 -4.52 2.27 19.54
N ILE A 91 -3.60 1.32 19.75
CA ILE A 91 -3.18 0.90 21.10
C ILE A 91 -2.44 2.03 21.84
N ALA A 92 -1.63 2.83 21.14
CA ALA A 92 -0.94 3.97 21.73
C ALA A 92 -1.88 5.16 22.03
N GLY A 93 -3.15 5.11 21.60
CA GLY A 93 -4.11 6.21 21.74
C GLY A 93 -3.76 7.44 20.91
N LEU A 94 -2.93 7.28 19.87
CA LEU A 94 -2.50 8.37 19.00
C LEU A 94 -3.56 8.70 17.95
N TRP A 95 -4.32 7.69 17.51
CA TRP A 95 -5.35 7.84 16.50
C TRP A 95 -6.74 7.57 17.07
N PRO A 96 -7.74 8.40 16.75
CA PRO A 96 -9.12 8.02 16.96
C PRO A 96 -9.53 6.94 15.93
N LEU A 97 -10.56 6.16 16.26
CA LEU A 97 -11.05 5.06 15.42
C LEU A 97 -11.43 5.52 14.01
N GLU A 98 -11.98 6.74 13.87
CA GLU A 98 -12.35 7.32 12.59
C GLU A 98 -11.13 7.50 11.67
N ARG A 99 -9.97 7.86 12.24
CA ARG A 99 -8.72 8.00 11.49
C ARG A 99 -8.18 6.64 11.04
N VAL A 100 -8.29 5.62 11.89
CA VAL A 100 -7.93 4.24 11.53
C VAL A 100 -8.77 3.76 10.34
N CYS A 101 -10.09 3.96 10.41
CA CYS A 101 -11.00 3.61 9.31
C CYS A 101 -10.68 4.40 8.03
N GLY A 102 -10.45 5.71 8.15
CA GLY A 102 -10.05 6.56 7.02
C GLY A 102 -8.80 6.06 6.32
N ALA A 103 -7.74 5.75 7.08
CA ALA A 103 -6.49 5.24 6.51
C ALA A 103 -6.68 3.89 5.78
N LEU A 104 -7.56 3.01 6.28
CA LEU A 104 -7.89 1.76 5.60
C LEU A 104 -8.67 1.98 4.30
N SER A 105 -9.58 2.96 4.29
CA SER A 105 -10.32 3.37 3.08
C SER A 105 -9.38 3.98 2.04
N ASP A 106 -8.53 4.93 2.43
CA ASP A 106 -7.56 5.58 1.54
C ASP A 106 -6.63 4.55 0.89
N TYR A 107 -6.21 3.55 1.66
CA TYR A 107 -5.42 2.42 1.14
C TYR A 107 -6.18 1.57 0.14
N ALA A 108 -7.46 1.28 0.41
CA ALA A 108 -8.30 0.51 -0.49
C ALA A 108 -8.47 1.24 -1.84
N ASP A 109 -8.72 2.54 -1.79
CA ASP A 109 -8.85 3.37 -2.99
C ASP A 109 -7.53 3.41 -3.79
N ALA A 110 -6.40 3.60 -3.11
CA ALA A 110 -5.07 3.57 -3.74
C ALA A 110 -4.78 2.22 -4.41
N ALA A 111 -5.11 1.11 -3.75
CA ALA A 111 -4.92 -0.24 -4.28
C ALA A 111 -5.78 -0.50 -5.53
N ILE A 112 -7.02 0.01 -5.56
CA ILE A 112 -7.93 -0.07 -6.71
C ILE A 112 -7.39 0.77 -7.87
N GLU A 113 -6.96 2.01 -7.61
CA GLU A 113 -6.38 2.90 -8.61
C GLU A 113 -5.14 2.27 -9.27
N GLY A 114 -4.24 1.67 -8.48
CA GLY A 114 -3.05 0.97 -8.98
C GLY A 114 -3.38 -0.23 -9.88
N HIS A 115 -4.54 -0.86 -9.69
CA HIS A 115 -4.98 -2.01 -10.50
C HIS A 115 -5.70 -1.59 -11.79
N PHE A 116 -6.48 -0.51 -11.74
CA PHE A 116 -7.30 -0.05 -12.86
C PHE A 116 -6.62 0.98 -13.76
N ARG A 117 -5.42 1.47 -13.40
CA ARG A 117 -4.68 2.40 -14.25
C ARG A 117 -4.43 1.76 -15.62
N PRO A 118 -5.07 2.25 -16.70
CA PRO A 118 -4.81 1.71 -18.01
C PRO A 118 -3.33 1.98 -18.28
N ARG A 119 -2.61 0.92 -18.65
CA ARG A 119 -1.22 0.97 -19.14
C ARG A 119 -1.24 1.63 -20.51
N CYS A 120 -1.72 2.87 -20.56
CA CYS A 120 -1.74 3.72 -21.73
C CYS A 120 -0.28 3.97 -22.06
N ARG A 121 0.25 3.15 -22.97
CA ARG A 121 1.31 3.61 -23.87
C ARG A 121 0.84 4.96 -24.37
N THR A 122 1.66 5.97 -24.22
CA THR A 122 1.51 7.25 -24.90
C THR A 122 1.49 6.96 -26.40
N SER A 123 0.32 6.65 -26.96
CA SER A 123 0.14 6.68 -28.40
C SER A 123 0.11 8.14 -28.74
N ALA A 124 1.19 8.59 -29.38
CA ALA A 124 1.21 9.81 -30.15
C ALA A 124 -0.13 9.94 -30.89
N THR A 125 -0.76 11.10 -30.73
CA THR A 125 -2.05 11.50 -31.27
C THR A 125 -2.22 11.04 -32.72
N VAL A 126 -3.11 10.08 -32.96
CA VAL A 126 -3.68 9.86 -34.30
C VAL A 126 -5.01 10.62 -34.36
N PRO A 127 -5.14 11.66 -35.20
CA PRO A 127 -6.38 12.40 -35.31
C PRO A 127 -7.46 11.54 -36.00
N ILE A 128 -8.63 11.44 -35.35
CA ILE A 128 -9.81 10.62 -35.66
C ILE A 128 -10.54 10.98 -36.98
N ARG A 129 -9.96 11.80 -37.87
CA ARG A 129 -10.73 12.46 -38.95
C ARG A 129 -10.82 11.74 -40.31
N GLN A 130 -10.43 10.47 -40.45
CA GLN A 130 -10.47 9.76 -41.75
C GLN A 130 -11.07 8.34 -41.77
N ALA A 131 -11.72 7.86 -40.71
CA ALA A 131 -12.31 6.51 -40.72
C ALA A 131 -13.63 6.39 -41.52
N SER A 132 -14.32 7.50 -41.80
CA SER A 132 -15.64 7.50 -42.43
C SER A 132 -15.64 7.42 -43.96
N SER A 133 -14.51 7.68 -44.63
CA SER A 133 -14.37 7.50 -46.09
C SER A 133 -14.02 6.05 -46.47
N CYS A 134 -13.14 5.39 -45.69
CA CYS A 134 -12.77 3.99 -45.93
C CYS A 134 -13.96 3.03 -45.80
N TRP A 135 -14.88 3.28 -44.87
CA TRP A 135 -16.04 2.42 -44.67
C TRP A 135 -17.06 2.50 -45.83
N ARG A 136 -17.10 3.63 -46.54
CA ARG A 136 -18.09 3.88 -47.62
C ARG A 136 -17.65 3.31 -48.96
N SER A 137 -16.33 3.26 -49.23
CA SER A 137 -15.78 2.66 -50.46
C SER A 137 -15.74 1.13 -50.44
N ALA A 138 -15.71 0.51 -49.25
CA ALA A 138 -15.67 -0.95 -49.13
C ALA A 138 -17.04 -1.63 -49.33
N ASN A 139 -18.14 -0.89 -49.21
CA ASN A 139 -19.50 -1.46 -49.22
C ASN A 139 -20.29 -1.22 -50.53
N SER A 140 -19.69 -0.56 -51.54
CA SER A 140 -20.34 -0.29 -52.83
C SER A 140 -20.16 -1.38 -53.89
N GLY A 141 -19.54 -2.53 -53.54
CA GLY A 141 -19.19 -3.60 -54.49
C GLY A 141 -19.91 -4.93 -54.32
N ARG A 142 -20.94 -5.03 -53.47
CA ARG A 142 -21.76 -6.27 -53.32
C ARG A 142 -23.24 -5.93 -53.45
N GLY A 143 -23.76 -5.95 -54.67
CA GLY A 143 -25.17 -5.73 -54.92
C GLY A 143 -25.56 -5.88 -56.39
N ARG A 144 -25.81 -7.14 -56.77
CA ARG A 144 -26.50 -7.65 -57.98
C ARG A 144 -25.69 -7.75 -59.27
#